data_AF-A0A7X9DQW3-F1
#
_entry.id   AF-A0A7X9DQW3-F1
#
_cell.length_a   1.000
_cell.length_b   1.000
_cell.length_c   1.000
_cell.angle_alpha   90.00
_cell.angle_beta   90.00
_cell.angle_gamma   90.00
#
_symmetry.space_group_name_H-M   'P 1'
#
loop_
_entity.id
_entity.type
_entity.pdbx_description
1 polymer ?
#
loop_
_entity_poly.entity_id
_entity_poly.type
_entity_poly.pdbx_seq_one_letter_code
_entity_poly.pdbx_strand_id
1 'polypeptide(L)'
;RREKQLRYNAEHGITPRQIEKALVSIMGNREEFSTRHKVYVEPDKTDIAADPVVQYMDRKALEKAIDKTRKAMESAARELDFIEAARLRDEMYALQKLLESKS
;
A
#
# COMPACT_ATOMS: atom_id res chain seq x y z
N ARG A 1 -17.56 19.95 -28.06
CA ARG A 1 -16.58 18.83 -28.13
C ARG A 1 -17.21 17.49 -27.76
N ARG A 2 -17.89 17.41 -26.61
CA ARG A 2 -18.60 16.21 -26.14
C ARG A 2 -19.66 15.70 -27.11
N GLU A 3 -20.47 16.60 -27.68
CA GLU A 3 -21.49 16.26 -28.69
C GLU A 3 -20.88 15.62 -29.95
N LYS A 4 -19.72 16.13 -30.41
CA LYS A 4 -18.99 15.53 -31.54
C LYS A 4 -18.54 14.10 -31.23
N GLN A 5 -18.09 13.84 -30.00
CA GLN A 5 -17.69 12.51 -29.55
C GLN A 5 -18.89 11.57 -29.45
N LEU A 6 -20.03 12.03 -28.95
CA LEU A 6 -21.25 11.22 -28.86
C LEU A 6 -21.81 10.87 -30.23
N ARG A 7 -21.81 11.82 -31.17
CA ARG A 7 -22.22 11.57 -32.56
C ARG A 7 -21.32 10.54 -33.24
N TYR A 8 -20.01 10.72 -33.15
CA TYR A 8 -19.04 9.75 -33.67
C TYR A 8 -19.25 8.36 -33.06
N ASN A 9 -19.43 8.30 -31.74
CA ASN A 9 -19.68 7.03 -31.05
C ASN A 9 -20.99 6.37 -31.49
N ALA A 10 -22.06 7.14 -31.71
CA ALA A 10 -23.33 6.62 -32.21
C ALA A 10 -23.24 6.14 -33.66
N GLU A 11 -22.57 6.90 -34.54
CA GLU A 11 -22.35 6.57 -35.95
C GLU A 11 -21.47 5.30 -36.10
N HIS A 12 -20.55 5.06 -35.17
CA HIS A 12 -19.63 3.91 -35.20
C HIS A 12 -19.97 2.78 -34.21
N GLY A 13 -21.10 2.85 -33.49
CA GLY A 13 -21.51 1.84 -32.51
C GLY A 13 -20.55 1.68 -31.32
N ILE A 14 -19.75 2.69 -31.00
CA ILE A 14 -18.76 2.67 -29.93
C ILE A 14 -19.45 2.98 -28.59
N THR A 15 -19.46 2.01 -27.68
CA THR A 15 -19.95 2.22 -26.31
C THR A 15 -18.81 2.72 -25.43
N PRO A 16 -18.94 3.88 -24.75
CA PRO A 16 -17.93 4.34 -23.81
C PRO A 16 -17.76 3.32 -22.67
N ARG A 17 -16.55 2.78 -22.51
CA ARG A 17 -16.17 1.86 -21.41
C ARG A 17 -14.90 2.35 -20.74
N GLN A 18 -14.69 1.93 -19.50
CA GLN A 18 -13.43 2.19 -18.79
C GLN A 18 -12.28 1.48 -19.50
N ILE A 19 -11.15 2.16 -19.66
CA ILE A 19 -9.95 1.55 -20.24
C ILE A 19 -9.42 0.53 -19.24
N GLU A 20 -9.53 -0.75 -19.57
CA GLU A 20 -8.83 -1.82 -18.87
C GLU A 20 -7.39 -1.85 -19.39
N LYS A 21 -6.45 -1.33 -18.58
CA LYS A 21 -5.03 -1.40 -18.92
C LYS A 21 -4.58 -2.85 -18.82
N ALA A 22 -4.34 -3.49 -19.95
CA ALA A 22 -3.64 -4.76 -19.96
C ALA A 22 -2.20 -4.50 -19.47
N LEU A 23 -1.79 -5.15 -18.37
CA LEU A 23 -0.42 -5.17 -17.85
C LEU A 23 0.48 -6.01 -18.77
N VAL A 24 0.43 -5.78 -20.08
CA VAL A 24 1.35 -6.40 -21.02
C VAL A 24 2.63 -5.60 -20.93
N SER A 25 3.56 -6.11 -20.15
CA SER A 25 4.96 -5.69 -20.18
C SER A 25 5.43 -5.77 -21.63
N ILE A 26 5.70 -4.61 -22.25
CA ILE A 26 6.26 -4.52 -23.61
C ILE A 26 7.70 -5.08 -23.64
N MET A 27 8.29 -5.39 -22.48
CA MET A 27 9.55 -6.11 -22.32
C MET A 27 9.32 -7.43 -21.59
N GLY A 28 9.46 -8.54 -22.30
CA GLY A 28 9.59 -9.85 -21.67
C GLY A 28 8.92 -10.93 -22.47
N ASN A 29 9.75 -11.64 -23.24
CA ASN A 29 9.36 -12.87 -23.90
C ASN A 29 8.66 -13.82 -22.91
N ARG A 30 7.54 -14.36 -23.39
CA ARG A 30 6.94 -15.61 -22.92
C ARG A 30 8.00 -16.71 -22.99
N GLU A 31 7.93 -17.64 -22.03
CA GLU A 31 8.81 -18.80 -21.78
C GLU A 31 10.01 -18.52 -20.85
N GLU A 32 10.12 -19.36 -19.81
CA GLU A 32 11.27 -19.47 -18.87
C GLU A 32 11.48 -18.37 -17.82
N PHE A 33 10.71 -18.39 -16.72
CA PHE A 33 11.30 -18.24 -15.37
C PHE A 33 10.40 -18.96 -14.37
N SER A 34 10.33 -20.28 -14.51
CA SER A 34 9.95 -21.24 -13.47
C SER A 34 11.04 -21.33 -12.40
N THR A 35 11.48 -20.18 -11.89
CA THR A 35 12.41 -20.13 -10.77
C THR A 35 11.80 -19.19 -9.77
N ARG A 36 11.20 -19.81 -8.75
CA ARG A 36 10.84 -19.22 -7.47
C ARG A 36 12.06 -18.47 -6.93
N HIS A 37 12.27 -17.24 -7.39
CA HIS A 37 13.09 -16.30 -6.64
C HIS A 37 12.43 -16.24 -5.29
N LYS A 38 13.17 -16.65 -4.25
CA LYS A 38 12.74 -16.55 -2.87
C LYS A 38 12.37 -15.10 -2.63
N VAL A 39 11.08 -14.80 -2.79
CA VAL A 39 10.45 -13.60 -2.26
C VAL A 39 10.88 -13.61 -0.81
N TYR A 40 11.56 -12.54 -0.41
CA TYR A 40 12.05 -12.34 0.94
C TYR A 40 10.98 -12.82 1.94
N VAL A 41 11.28 -13.91 2.64
CA VAL A 41 10.41 -14.45 3.69
C VAL A 41 10.71 -13.59 4.90
N GLU A 42 9.80 -12.68 5.23
CA GLU A 42 9.87 -11.96 6.48
C GLU A 42 9.95 -12.97 7.64
N PRO A 43 10.92 -12.81 8.56
CA PRO A 43 10.89 -13.56 9.81
C PRO A 43 9.59 -13.23 10.56
N ASP A 44 9.11 -14.22 11.30
CA ASP A 44 7.83 -14.21 12.03
C ASP A 44 7.56 -12.86 12.71
N LYS A 45 6.33 -12.37 12.52
CA LYS A 45 5.88 -11.02 12.90
C LYS A 45 6.35 -10.68 14.31
N THR A 46 7.19 -9.67 14.45
CA THR A 46 7.40 -9.05 15.76
C THR A 46 6.11 -8.32 16.13
N ASP A 47 5.29 -8.95 16.97
CA ASP A 47 4.10 -8.34 17.59
C ASP A 47 4.55 -7.21 18.53
N ILE A 48 4.87 -6.05 17.96
CA ILE A 48 5.13 -4.80 18.69
C ILE A 48 3.89 -4.40 19.53
N ALA A 49 2.71 -4.96 19.21
CA ALA A 49 1.48 -4.83 19.98
C ALA A 49 1.52 -5.45 21.39
N ALA A 50 2.58 -6.18 21.75
CA ALA A 50 2.74 -6.82 23.06
C ALA A 50 3.36 -5.91 24.13
N ASP A 51 3.74 -4.67 23.81
CA ASP A 51 4.24 -3.74 24.84
C ASP A 51 3.06 -3.20 25.68
N PRO A 52 2.95 -3.56 26.97
CA PRO A 52 1.82 -3.20 27.82
C PRO A 52 1.65 -1.68 27.92
N VAL A 53 2.70 -0.88 27.75
CA VAL A 53 2.62 0.59 27.83
C VAL A 53 1.77 1.17 26.71
N VAL A 54 1.86 0.61 25.49
CA VAL A 54 1.10 1.09 24.33
C VAL A 54 -0.39 0.80 24.50
N GLN A 55 -0.73 -0.31 25.17
CA GLN A 55 -2.12 -0.68 25.49
C GLN A 55 -2.79 0.30 26.45
N TYR A 56 -2.05 1.03 27.28
CA TYR A 56 -2.61 2.03 28.21
C TYR A 56 -2.56 3.47 27.68
N MET A 57 -2.07 3.70 26.46
CA MET A 57 -2.04 5.04 25.88
C MET A 57 -3.46 5.57 25.61
N ASP A 58 -3.62 6.87 25.88
CA ASP A 58 -4.83 7.61 25.51
C ASP A 58 -4.97 7.68 23.98
N ARG A 59 -6.22 7.76 23.51
CA ARG A 59 -6.56 7.88 22.08
C ARG A 59 -5.76 8.98 21.37
N LYS A 60 -5.65 10.16 22.00
CA LYS A 60 -4.88 11.30 21.48
C LYS A 60 -3.37 11.02 21.39
N ALA A 61 -2.84 10.20 22.29
CA ALA A 61 -1.43 9.81 22.27
C ALA A 61 -1.16 8.79 21.16
N LEU A 62 -2.08 7.85 20.92
CA LEU A 62 -2.02 6.90 19.80
C LEU A 62 -2.09 7.61 18.45
N GLU A 63 -3.00 8.58 18.26
CA GLU A 63 -3.08 9.37 17.03
C GLU A 63 -1.77 10.13 16.74
N LYS A 64 -1.15 10.71 17.77
CA LYS A 64 0.16 11.36 17.64
C LYS A 64 1.28 10.38 17.32
N ALA A 65 1.27 9.19 17.91
CA ALA A 65 2.23 8.15 17.62
C ALA A 65 2.12 7.69 16.15
N ILE A 66 0.90 7.43 15.67
CA ILE A 66 0.64 7.07 14.26
C ILE A 66 1.16 8.15 13.32
N ASP A 67 0.90 9.43 13.59
CA ASP A 67 1.39 10.53 12.76
C ASP A 67 2.92 10.61 12.72
N LYS A 68 3.56 10.37 13.86
CA LYS A 68 5.03 10.33 13.98
C LYS A 68 5.61 9.16 13.18
N THR A 69 5.07 7.95 13.35
CA THR A 69 5.53 6.74 12.65
C THR A 69 5.34 6.87 11.14
N ARG A 70 4.22 7.47 10.70
CA ARG A 70 3.98 7.79 9.28
C ARG A 70 5.05 8.72 8.71
N LYS A 71 5.40 9.80 9.41
CA LYS A 71 6.47 10.72 8.98
C LYS A 71 7.83 10.05 8.93
N ALA A 72 8.14 9.19 9.91
CA ALA A 72 9.38 8.43 9.92
C ALA A 72 9.45 7.45 8.74
N MET A 73 8.35 6.76 8.42
CA MET A 73 8.24 5.88 7.26
C MET A 73 8.44 6.65 5.95
N GLU A 74 7.81 7.82 5.80
CA GLU A 74 7.99 8.68 4.63
C GLU A 74 9.45 9.16 4.50
N SER A 75 10.13 9.44 5.61
CA SER A 75 11.55 9.83 5.62
C SER A 75 12.44 8.66 5.19
N ALA A 76 12.27 7.47 5.77
CA ALA A 76 13.03 6.28 5.42
C ALA A 76 12.83 5.91 3.93
N ALA A 77 11.60 6.04 3.42
CA ALA A 77 11.31 5.83 2.01
C ALA A 77 12.01 6.86 1.09
N ARG A 78 12.14 8.12 1.53
CA ARG A 78 12.90 9.15 0.79
C ARG A 78 14.40 8.87 0.76
N GLU A 79 14.92 8.29 1.84
CA GLU A 79 16.32 7.88 1.98
C GLU A 79 16.62 6.54 1.29
N LEU A 80 15.63 5.92 0.63
CA LEU A 80 15.70 4.61 -0.03
C LEU A 80 15.95 3.44 0.95
N ASP A 81 15.71 3.63 2.24
CA ASP A 81 15.72 2.56 3.25
C ASP A 81 14.35 1.89 3.31
N PHE A 82 14.15 0.93 2.39
CA PHE A 82 12.90 0.20 2.27
C PHE A 82 12.68 -0.83 3.39
N ILE A 83 13.75 -1.30 4.04
CA ILE A 83 13.64 -2.27 5.13
C ILE A 83 13.06 -1.56 6.35
N GLU A 84 13.61 -0.39 6.69
CA GLU A 84 13.09 0.37 7.82
C GLU A 84 11.70 0.96 7.52
N ALA A 85 11.44 1.41 6.28
CA ALA A 85 10.10 1.84 5.87
C ALA A 85 9.06 0.71 6.00
N ALA A 86 9.41 -0.53 5.65
CA ALA A 86 8.53 -1.68 5.82
C ALA A 86 8.23 -1.96 7.31
N ARG A 87 9.25 -1.90 8.16
CA ARG A 87 9.09 -2.06 9.61
C ARG A 87 8.15 -1.00 10.20
N LEU A 88 8.37 0.27 9.84
CA LEU A 88 7.56 1.39 10.31
C LEU A 88 6.11 1.34 9.79
N ARG A 89 5.90 0.81 8.58
CA ARG A 89 4.55 0.55 8.05
C ARG A 89 3.79 -0.42 8.93
N ASP A 90 4.42 -1.53 9.30
CA ASP A 90 3.77 -2.58 10.08
C ASP A 90 3.50 -2.13 11.52
N GLU A 91 4.42 -1.35 12.10
CA GLU A 91 4.22 -0.68 13.39
C GLU A 91 3.04 0.31 13.33
N MET A 92 2.95 1.13 12.28
CA MET A 92 1.83 2.05 12.08
C MET A 92 0.49 1.31 12.01
N TYR A 93 0.43 0.18 11.30
CA TYR A 93 -0.77 -0.64 11.23
C TYR A 93 -1.14 -1.28 12.58
N ALA A 94 -0.16 -1.71 13.37
CA ALA A 94 -0.41 -2.22 14.72
C ALA A 94 -1.03 -1.13 15.62
N LEU A 95 -0.52 0.11 15.56
CA LEU A 95 -1.07 1.24 16.29
C LEU A 95 -2.49 1.61 15.83
N GLN A 96 -2.77 1.55 14.53
CA GLN A 96 -4.13 1.76 13.98
C GLN A 96 -5.12 0.72 14.47
N LYS A 97 -4.75 -0.57 14.46
CA LYS A 97 -5.60 -1.65 15.00
C LYS A 97 -5.89 -1.45 16.48
N LEU A 98 -4.89 -1.01 17.25
CA LEU A 98 -5.09 -0.72 18.67
C LEU A 98 -6.05 0.45 18.89
N LEU A 99 -5.94 1.51 18.07
CA LEU A 99 -6.86 2.65 18.08
C LEU A 99 -8.30 2.23 17.76
N GLU A 100 -8.49 1.37 16.76
CA GLU A 100 -9.81 0.81 16.41
C GLU A 100 -10.38 -0.06 17.53
N SER A 101 -9.56 -0.90 18.17
CA SER A 101 -9.99 -1.76 19.28
C SER A 101 -10.43 -1.00 20.54
N LYS A 102 -9.98 0.26 20.68
CA LYS A 102 -10.32 1.16 21.79
C LYS A 102 -11.53 2.06 21.48
N SER A 103 -12.08 1.99 20.27
CA SER A 103 -13.21 2.83 19.86
C SER A 103 -14.58 2.27 20.22
#